data_AF-A0A519KT25-F1
#
_entry.id   AF-A0A519KT25-F1
#
_cell.length_a   1.000
_cell.length_b   1.000
_cell.length_c   1.000
_cell.angle_alpha   90.00
_cell.angle_beta   90.00
_cell.angle_gamma   90.00
#
_symmetry.space_group_name_H-M   'P 1'
#
loop_
_entity.id
_entity.type
_entity.pdbx_description
1 polymer ?
#
loop_
_entity_poly.entity_id
_entity_poly.type
_entity_poly.pdbx_seq_one_letter_code
_entity_poly.pdbx_strand_id
1 'polypeptide(L)' 'MGMDSEEIKTIEYIAEGLTCAEIGLKLKVKTSRIDNIRKNLISKTRSKNTASLISFAYKYGVLKL' A
#
# COMPACT_ATOMS: atom_id res chain seq x y z
N MET A 1 2.62 12.65 11.07
CA MET A 1 3.23 11.73 10.08
C MET A 1 2.08 10.98 9.44
N GLY A 2 1.43 11.58 8.43
CA GLY A 2 0.20 11.06 7.83
C GLY A 2 0.50 10.22 6.61
N MET A 3 -0.30 9.19 6.38
CA MET A 3 -0.32 8.46 5.12
C MET A 3 -1.25 9.18 4.17
N ASP A 4 -0.82 9.40 2.93
CA ASP A 4 -1.66 10.05 1.93
C ASP A 4 -2.80 9.12 1.48
N SER A 5 -3.89 9.71 1.00
CA SER A 5 -5.06 8.98 0.50
C SER A 5 -4.70 7.96 -0.58
N GLU A 6 -3.68 8.24 -1.40
CA GLU A 6 -3.15 7.32 -2.41
C GLU A 6 -2.39 6.14 -1.78
N GLU A 7 -1.64 6.39 -0.70
CA GLU A 7 -0.91 5.37 0.04
C GLU A 7 -1.88 4.38 0.71
N ILE A 8 -2.95 4.91 1.32
CA ILE A 8 -4.00 4.10 1.95
C ILE A 8 -4.72 3.23 0.91
N LYS A 9 -5.18 3.82 -0.20
CA LYS A 9 -5.83 3.06 -1.29
C LYS A 9 -4.92 1.98 -1.87
N THR A 10 -3.62 2.27 -1.97
CA THR A 10 -2.64 1.27 -2.44
C THR A 10 -2.59 0.08 -1.47
N ILE A 11 -2.60 0.33 -0.17
CA ILE A 11 -2.60 -0.73 0.86
C ILE A 11 -3.91 -1.54 0.82
N GLU A 12 -5.07 -0.88 0.66
CA GLU A 12 -6.37 -1.54 0.50
C GLU A 12 -6.36 -2.51 -0.70
N TYR A 13 -5.95 -2.04 -1.88
CA TYR A 13 -5.92 -2.89 -3.05
C TYR A 13 -4.88 -4.02 -2.97
N ILE A 14 -3.75 -3.79 -2.30
CA ILE A 14 -2.79 -4.86 -2.01
C ILE A 14 -3.43 -5.91 -1.08
N ALA A 15 -4.22 -5.49 -0.08
CA ALA A 15 -4.93 -6.39 0.81
C ALA A 15 -6.05 -7.18 0.10
N GLU A 16 -6.68 -6.59 -0.91
CA GLU A 16 -7.61 -7.26 -1.83
C GLU A 16 -6.91 -8.28 -2.77
N GLY A 17 -5.57 -8.28 -2.82
CA GLY A 17 -4.77 -9.19 -3.64
C GLY A 17 -4.42 -8.67 -5.03
N LEU A 18 -4.62 -7.38 -5.31
CA LEU A 18 -4.26 -6.79 -6.60
C LEU A 18 -2.74 -6.62 -6.75
N THR A 19 -2.28 -6.77 -7.99
CA THR A 19 -0.90 -6.51 -8.40
C THR A 19 -0.64 -5.01 -8.61
N CYS A 20 0.63 -4.58 -8.57
CA CYS A 20 1.01 -3.18 -8.84
C CYS A 20 0.50 -2.66 -10.21
N ALA A 21 0.39 -3.56 -11.19
CA ALA A 21 -0.13 -3.23 -12.52
C ALA A 21 -1.62 -2.90 -12.48
N GLU A 22 -2.41 -3.76 -11.84
CA GLU A 22 -3.86 -3.58 -11.70
C GLU A 22 -4.19 -2.35 -10.84
N ILE A 23 -3.43 -2.13 -9.76
CA ILE A 23 -3.57 -0.94 -8.91
C ILE A 23 -3.28 0.33 -9.71
N GLY A 24 -2.23 0.34 -10.53
CA GLY A 24 -1.89 1.46 -11.41
C GLY A 24 -3.02 1.79 -12.38
N LEU A 25 -3.62 0.76 -13.00
CA LEU A 25 -4.78 0.92 -13.87
C LEU A 25 -5.99 1.50 -13.11
N LYS A 26 -6.29 0.97 -11.92
CA LYS A 26 -7.44 1.39 -11.09
C LYS A 26 -7.31 2.83 -10.58
N LEU A 27 -6.09 3.23 -10.20
CA LEU A 27 -5.78 4.58 -9.75
C LEU A 27 -5.44 5.56 -10.90
N LYS A 28 -5.41 5.09 -12.16
CA LYS A 28 -4.99 5.84 -13.35
C LYS A 28 -3.59 6.46 -13.20
N VAL A 29 -2.68 5.73 -12.56
CA VAL A 29 -1.27 6.12 -12.34
C VAL A 29 -0.32 5.10 -12.93
N LYS A 30 0.92 5.51 -13.19
CA LYS A 30 1.97 4.61 -13.68
C LYS A 30 2.28 3.53 -12.64
N THR A 31 2.53 2.31 -13.10
CA THR A 31 2.93 1.17 -12.25
C THR A 31 4.17 1.49 -11.39
N SER A 32 5.14 2.22 -11.95
CA SER A 32 6.33 2.69 -11.24
C SER A 32 6.02 3.62 -10.07
N ARG A 33 4.92 4.40 -10.13
CA ARG A 33 4.48 5.24 -9.01
C ARG A 33 3.96 4.37 -7.85
N ILE A 34 3.21 3.31 -8.14
CA ILE A 34 2.74 2.35 -7.14
C ILE A 34 3.92 1.61 -6.49
N ASP A 35 4.91 1.20 -7.28
CA ASP A 35 6.12 0.58 -6.74
C ASP A 35 6.91 1.51 -5.82
N ASN A 36 7.02 2.80 -6.17
CA ASN A 36 7.65 3.79 -5.30
C ASN A 36 6.85 4.01 -4.01
N ILE A 37 5.53 4.14 -4.10
CA ILE A 37 4.64 4.24 -2.93
C ILE A 37 4.85 3.03 -2.01
N ARG A 38 4.85 1.81 -2.56
CA ARG A 38 5.04 0.57 -1.80
C ARG A 38 6.39 0.55 -1.07
N LYS A 39 7.48 0.94 -1.75
CA LYS A 39 8.81 1.02 -1.13
C LYS A 39 8.85 2.07 -0.02
N ASN A 40 8.26 3.23 -0.25
CA ASN A 40 8.18 4.32 0.72
C ASN A 40 7.38 3.89 1.96
N LEU A 41 6.23 3.23 1.75
CA LEU A 41 5.40 2.68 2.82
C LEU A 41 6.16 1.67 3.67
N ILE A 42 6.82 0.69 3.05
CA ILE A 42 7.65 -0.31 3.75
C ILE A 42 8.71 0.37 4.62
N SER A 43 9.37 1.42 4.09
CA SER A 43 10.36 2.20 4.83
C SER A 43 9.74 3.00 5.99
N LYS A 44 8.63 3.70 5.75
CA LYS A 44 7.88 4.50 6.75
C LYS A 44 7.37 3.64 7.90
N THR A 45 6.80 2.46 7.60
CA THR A 45 6.24 1.55 8.61
C THR A 45 7.27 0.59 9.21
N ARG A 46 8.54 0.68 8.78
CA ARG A 46 9.62 -0.26 9.12
C ARG A 46 9.22 -1.73 8.92
N SER A 47 8.40 -1.98 7.89
CA SER A 47 8.00 -3.32 7.51
C SER A 47 9.13 -4.00 6.72
N LYS A 48 9.21 -5.33 6.76
CA LYS A 48 10.21 -6.08 5.98
C LYS A 48 9.76 -6.36 4.55
N ASN A 49 8.45 -6.50 4.34
CA ASN A 49 7.85 -6.84 3.05
C ASN A 49 6.38 -6.39 3.02
N THR A 50 5.74 -6.55 1.87
CA THR A 50 4.34 -6.21 1.64
C THR A 50 3.39 -6.94 2.59
N ALA A 51 3.62 -8.22 2.86
CA ALA A 51 2.78 -8.97 3.81
C ALA A 51 2.86 -8.37 5.23
N SER A 52 4.07 -8.00 5.67
CA SER A 52 4.29 -7.31 6.95
C SER A 52 3.66 -5.92 6.98
N LEU A 53 3.64 -5.21 5.85
CA LEU A 53 2.96 -3.94 5.70
C LEU A 53 1.44 -4.10 5.85
N ILE A 54 0.84 -5.14 5.26
CA ILE A 54 -0.59 -5.43 5.42
C ILE A 54 -0.92 -5.81 6.87
N SER A 55 -0.14 -6.68 7.50
CA SER A 55 -0.31 -7.00 8.92
C SER A 55 -0.17 -5.77 9.82
N PHE A 56 0.77 -4.86 9.51
CA PHE A 56 0.88 -3.57 10.17
C PHE A 56 -0.39 -2.74 9.96
N ALA A 57 -0.88 -2.65 8.73
CA ALA A 57 -2.05 -1.84 8.40
C ALA A 57 -3.31 -2.29 9.17
N TYR A 58 -3.55 -3.59 9.30
CA TYR A 58 -4.61 -4.10 10.17
C TYR A 58 -4.34 -3.86 11.66
N LYS A 59 -3.11 -4.10 12.13
CA LYS A 59 -2.74 -3.94 13.55
C LYS A 59 -2.92 -2.50 14.05
N TYR A 60 -2.63 -1.52 13.21
CA TYR A 60 -2.71 -0.10 13.56
C TYR A 60 -4.00 0.57 13.07
N GLY A 61 -4.96 -0.20 12.54
CA GLY A 61 -6.27 0.32 12.12
C GLY A 61 -6.26 1.19 10.87
N VAL A 62 -5.19 1.11 10.07
CA VAL A 62 -5.14 1.72 8.71
C VAL A 62 -6.10 0.99 7.79
N LEU A 63 -6.12 -0.35 7.88
CA LEU A 63 -7.16 -1.19 7.30
C LEU A 63 -8.16 -1.59 8.39
N LYS A 64 -9.43 -1.67 8.01
CA LYS A 64 -10.51 -2.18 8.85
C LYS A 64 -11.09 -3.42 8.19
N LEU A 65 -11.43 -4.41 9.02
CA LEU A 65 -12.24 -5.57 8.62
C LEU A 65 -13.70 -5.15 8.43
#